data_AF-A0A382UZF8-F1
#
_entry.id   AF-A0A382UZF8-F1
#
_cell.length_a   1.000
_cell.length_b   1.000
_cell.length_c   1.000
_cell.angle_alpha   90.00
_cell.angle_beta   90.00
_cell.angle_gamma   90.00
#
_symmetry.space_group_name_H-M   'P 1'
#
loop_
_entity.id
_entity.type
_entity.pdbx_description
1 polymer ?
#
loop_
_entity_poly.entity_id
_entity_poly.type
_entity_poly.pdbx_seq_one_letter_code
_entity_poly.pdbx_strand_id
1 'polypeptide(L)'
;MGILNVTPDSFFPDSRLENISTNDCKFDKADILDIGFESSRPGAMPLSEKNEIRRLDKFLHNYSQIHDRLSIDTYKPTVARLALENGFNLINDIMGGGDTGKMIEIASSFNCPIVIMHMKGSPLTMQNRPYYDNVIDEI
;
A
#
# COMPACT_ATOMS: atom_id res chain seq x y z
N MET A 1 -9.75 -8.32 -4.20
CA MET A 1 -9.04 -7.11 -3.75
C MET A 1 -9.15 -6.07 -4.87
N GLY A 2 -9.83 -4.96 -4.61
CA GLY A 2 -9.85 -3.79 -5.49
C GLY A 2 -8.67 -2.87 -5.16
N ILE A 3 -8.14 -2.15 -6.15
CA ILE A 3 -6.96 -1.28 -5.97
C ILE A 3 -7.39 0.18 -6.09
N LEU A 4 -7.03 0.99 -5.10
CA LEU A 4 -7.22 2.44 -5.10
C LEU A 4 -5.88 3.14 -4.92
N ASN A 5 -5.32 3.63 -6.03
CA ASN A 5 -4.06 4.37 -6.04
C ASN A 5 -4.31 5.85 -5.81
N VAL A 6 -4.06 6.32 -4.60
CA VAL A 6 -4.28 7.70 -4.16
C VAL A 6 -3.02 8.53 -4.43
N THR A 7 -2.67 8.64 -5.71
CA THR A 7 -1.47 9.37 -6.18
C THR A 7 -1.86 10.48 -7.17
N PRO A 8 -1.16 11.62 -7.19
CA PRO A 8 -1.40 12.69 -8.17
C PRO A 8 -1.24 12.21 -9.62
N ASP A 9 -0.34 11.24 -9.80
CA ASP A 9 0.09 10.67 -11.08
C ASP A 9 -0.69 9.40 -11.46
N SER A 10 -1.81 9.10 -10.76
CA SER A 10 -2.59 7.91 -11.04
C SER A 10 -3.16 7.96 -12.46
N PHE A 11 -3.04 6.84 -13.18
CA PHE A 11 -3.47 6.69 -14.58
C PHE A 11 -4.99 6.90 -14.78
N PHE A 12 -5.78 6.78 -13.70
CA PHE A 12 -7.23 6.99 -13.70
C PHE A 12 -7.58 8.35 -13.05
N PRO A 13 -8.22 9.29 -13.77
CA PRO A 13 -8.54 10.62 -13.23
C PRO A 13 -9.42 10.61 -11.97
N ASP A 14 -10.23 9.58 -11.81
CA ASP A 14 -11.18 9.42 -10.69
C ASP A 14 -10.52 8.93 -9.39
N SER A 15 -9.30 8.37 -9.44
CA SER A 15 -8.56 7.95 -8.24
C SER A 15 -7.73 9.08 -7.60
N ARG A 16 -7.81 10.30 -8.14
CA ARG A 16 -7.16 11.47 -7.54
C ARG A 16 -7.91 11.90 -6.27
N LEU A 17 -7.14 12.30 -5.25
CA LEU A 17 -7.61 12.77 -3.93
C LEU A 17 -8.76 13.80 -3.95
N GLU A 18 -8.98 14.51 -5.05
CA GLU A 18 -10.03 15.53 -5.18
C GLU A 18 -11.39 14.95 -5.62
N ASN A 19 -11.41 13.71 -6.14
CA ASN A 19 -12.59 13.06 -6.70
C ASN A 19 -12.96 11.75 -6.01
N ILE A 20 -12.33 11.41 -4.87
CA ILE A 20 -12.68 10.21 -4.09
C ILE A 20 -14.02 10.48 -3.40
N SER A 21 -15.10 10.36 -4.17
CA SER A 21 -16.45 10.21 -3.66
C SER A 21 -16.51 8.86 -2.96
N THR A 22 -16.83 8.86 -1.67
CA THR A 22 -17.09 7.66 -0.87
C THR A 22 -18.27 6.82 -1.40
N ASN A 23 -18.99 7.31 -2.40
CA ASN A 23 -20.08 6.63 -3.09
C ASN A 23 -19.68 6.05 -4.46
N ASP A 24 -18.38 5.95 -4.77
CA ASP A 24 -17.94 5.30 -6.00
C ASP A 24 -18.24 3.79 -5.95
N CYS A 25 -19.40 3.41 -6.51
CA CYS A 25 -19.90 2.03 -6.67
C CYS A 25 -18.93 1.08 -7.40
N LYS A 26 -17.78 1.60 -7.85
CA LYS A 26 -16.71 0.84 -8.50
C LYS A 26 -16.09 -0.22 -7.59
N PHE A 27 -16.16 -0.02 -6.28
CA PHE A 27 -15.57 -0.94 -5.30
C PHE A 27 -16.61 -1.79 -4.54
N ASP A 28 -17.91 -1.65 -4.84
CA ASP A 28 -18.99 -2.38 -4.15
C ASP A 28 -18.88 -3.91 -4.26
N LYS A 29 -18.12 -4.40 -5.25
CA LYS A 29 -17.86 -5.84 -5.46
C LYS A 29 -16.52 -6.32 -4.89
N ALA A 30 -15.72 -5.43 -4.33
CA ALA A 30 -14.41 -5.79 -3.81
C ALA A 30 -14.53 -6.22 -2.34
N ASP A 31 -14.12 -7.45 -2.03
CA ASP A 31 -14.08 -7.92 -0.64
C ASP A 31 -13.03 -7.20 0.21
N ILE A 32 -11.96 -6.70 -0.42
CA ILE A 32 -10.88 -5.96 0.22
C ILE A 32 -10.56 -4.78 -0.70
N LEU A 33 -10.37 -3.60 -0.12
CA LEU A 33 -9.86 -2.44 -0.85
C LEU A 33 -8.42 -2.18 -0.43
N ASP A 34 -7.50 -2.24 -1.40
CA ASP A 34 -6.07 -2.00 -1.21
C ASP A 34 -5.71 -0.60 -1.66
N ILE A 35 -5.20 0.19 -0.72
CA ILE A 35 -5.03 1.63 -0.88
C ILE A 35 -3.55 1.96 -0.81
N GLY A 36 -3.02 2.44 -1.93
CA GLY A 36 -1.62 2.86 -2.06
C GLY A 36 -1.50 4.38 -2.17
N PHE A 37 -0.64 4.98 -1.35
CA PHE A 37 -0.37 6.43 -1.36
C PHE A 37 0.97 6.76 -2.05
N GLU A 38 1.76 5.75 -2.37
CA GLU A 38 3.01 5.81 -3.10
C GLU A 38 2.92 4.87 -4.31
N SER A 39 3.59 5.21 -5.42
CA SER A 39 3.65 4.31 -6.57
C SER A 39 4.82 3.34 -6.43
N SER A 40 4.55 2.06 -6.62
CA SER A 40 5.54 0.97 -6.67
C SER A 40 5.84 0.49 -8.09
N ARG A 41 5.40 1.23 -9.12
CA ARG A 41 5.63 0.87 -10.53
C ARG A 41 7.14 0.87 -10.88
N PRO A 42 7.57 0.13 -11.90
CA PRO A 42 8.95 0.18 -12.38
C PRO A 42 9.44 1.62 -12.62
N GLY A 43 10.58 1.96 -12.02
CA GLY A 43 11.20 3.28 -12.13
C GLY A 43 10.54 4.36 -11.27
N ALA A 44 9.62 4.00 -10.37
CA ALA A 44 9.03 4.95 -9.43
C ALA A 44 10.08 5.52 -8.47
N MET A 45 10.05 6.84 -8.30
CA MET A 45 10.85 7.51 -7.28
C MET A 45 10.19 7.32 -5.91
N PRO A 46 10.97 7.01 -4.86
CA PRO A 46 10.42 6.86 -3.53
C PRO A 46 9.82 8.19 -3.04
N LEU A 47 8.64 8.10 -2.47
CA LEU A 47 7.97 9.15 -1.74
C LEU A 47 8.50 9.15 -0.30
N SER A 48 8.78 10.33 0.23
CA SER A 48 9.14 10.45 1.64
C SER A 48 7.98 10.00 2.53
N GLU A 49 8.31 9.37 3.65
CA GLU A 49 7.33 8.92 4.66
C GLU A 49 6.36 10.04 5.06
N LYS A 50 6.89 11.24 5.31
CA LYS A 50 6.09 12.44 5.63
C LYS A 50 5.07 12.79 4.54
N ASN A 51 5.43 12.65 3.27
CA ASN A 51 4.52 12.97 2.17
C ASN A 51 3.46 11.89 1.98
N GLU A 52 3.80 10.63 2.23
CA GLU A 52 2.84 9.52 2.21
C GLU A 52 1.83 9.64 3.34
N ILE A 53 2.28 9.91 4.57
CA ILE A 53 1.42 10.23 5.73
C ILE A 53 0.47 11.37 5.40
N ARG A 54 0.97 12.47 4.80
CA ARG A 54 0.09 13.59 4.40
C ARG A 54 -1.01 13.19 3.41
N ARG A 55 -0.74 12.23 2.52
CA ARG A 55 -1.74 11.71 1.58
C ARG A 55 -2.76 10.82 2.31
N LEU A 56 -2.29 9.96 3.20
CA LEU A 56 -3.13 9.15 4.09
C LEU A 56 -4.06 10.05 4.93
N ASP A 57 -3.52 11.07 5.59
CA ASP A 57 -4.31 12.03 6.39
C ASP A 57 -5.41 12.67 5.54
N LYS A 58 -5.06 13.19 4.36
CA LYS A 58 -6.05 13.80 3.44
C LYS A 58 -7.11 12.80 3.01
N PHE A 59 -6.74 11.54 2.79
CA PHE A 59 -7.69 10.48 2.46
C PHE A 59 -8.64 10.22 3.63
N LEU A 60 -8.12 10.00 4.83
CA LEU A 60 -8.92 9.73 6.04
C LEU A 60 -9.94 10.86 6.33
N HIS A 61 -9.59 12.12 6.07
CA HIS A 61 -10.53 13.25 6.24
C HIS A 61 -11.72 13.22 5.28
N ASN A 62 -11.54 12.67 4.07
CA ASN A 62 -12.56 12.64 3.02
C ASN A 62 -13.29 11.29 2.96
N TYR A 63 -12.79 10.27 3.65
CA TYR A 63 -13.21 8.90 3.50
C TYR A 63 -13.97 8.42 4.75
N SER A 64 -15.24 8.79 4.83
CA SER A 64 -16.06 8.66 6.04
C SER A 64 -16.82 7.34 6.20
N GLN A 65 -16.73 6.42 5.23
CA GLN A 65 -17.85 5.52 4.96
C GLN A 65 -17.49 4.15 4.40
N ILE A 66 -16.35 3.52 4.69
CA ILE A 66 -16.02 2.34 3.89
C ILE A 66 -15.48 1.14 4.68
N HIS A 67 -16.27 0.07 4.55
CA HIS A 67 -16.00 -1.36 4.57
C HIS A 67 -15.01 -1.89 5.61
N ASP A 68 -15.44 -2.92 6.32
CA ASP A 68 -14.69 -3.66 7.35
C ASP A 68 -13.41 -4.37 6.85
N ARG A 69 -12.83 -4.01 5.70
CA ARG A 69 -11.71 -4.71 5.02
C ARG A 69 -10.83 -3.78 4.19
N LEU A 70 -10.16 -2.83 4.84
CA LEU A 70 -9.19 -1.91 4.22
C LEU A 70 -7.75 -2.43 4.36
N SER A 71 -7.05 -2.48 3.23
CA SER A 71 -5.64 -2.84 3.12
C SER A 71 -4.78 -1.62 2.82
N ILE A 72 -3.67 -1.48 3.54
CA ILE A 72 -2.69 -0.43 3.30
C ILE A 72 -1.53 -1.00 2.45
N ASP A 73 -1.37 -0.51 1.22
CA ASP A 73 -0.23 -0.81 0.35
C ASP A 73 0.91 0.15 0.72
N THR A 74 1.78 -0.32 1.62
CA THR A 74 2.96 0.42 2.05
C THR A 74 4.03 -0.53 2.60
N TYR A 75 5.29 -0.20 2.30
CA TYR A 75 6.46 -0.84 2.91
C TYR A 75 7.05 0.00 4.06
N LYS A 76 6.39 1.10 4.46
CA LYS A 76 6.89 2.02 5.49
C LYS A 76 6.21 1.76 6.85
N PRO A 77 6.95 1.31 7.88
CA PRO A 77 6.38 0.96 9.19
C PRO A 77 5.51 2.04 9.83
N THR A 78 5.93 3.31 9.76
CA THR A 78 5.18 4.42 10.36
C THR A 78 3.85 4.66 9.64
N VAL A 79 3.81 4.52 8.32
CA VAL A 79 2.59 4.66 7.52
C VAL A 79 1.63 3.52 7.82
N ALA A 80 2.13 2.28 7.84
CA ALA A 80 1.31 1.11 8.17
C ALA A 80 0.67 1.23 9.55
N ARG A 81 1.46 1.61 10.57
CA ARG A 81 0.96 1.83 11.93
C ARG A 81 -0.14 2.88 11.96
N LEU A 82 0.08 4.05 11.35
CA LEU A 82 -0.91 5.13 11.32
C LEU A 82 -2.19 4.69 10.59
N ALA A 83 -2.08 3.95 9.49
CA ALA A 83 -3.23 3.43 8.77
C ALA A 83 -4.06 2.48 9.66
N LEU A 84 -3.40 1.53 10.34
CA LEU A 84 -4.07 0.58 11.24
C LEU A 84 -4.75 1.27 12.43
N GLU A 85 -4.12 2.30 13.00
CA GLU A 85 -4.72 3.15 14.04
C GLU A 85 -5.98 3.89 13.56
N ASN A 86 -6.15 4.04 12.24
CA ASN A 86 -7.26 4.74 11.60
C ASN A 86 -8.20 3.81 10.82
N GLY A 87 -8.27 2.53 11.19
CA GLY A 87 -9.30 1.59 10.73
C GLY A 87 -8.91 0.68 9.58
N PHE A 88 -7.66 0.76 9.09
CA PHE A 88 -7.13 -0.29 8.23
C PHE A 88 -6.93 -1.59 9.01
N ASN A 89 -7.02 -2.73 8.34
CA ASN A 89 -6.94 -4.05 8.99
C ASN A 89 -6.23 -5.14 8.18
N LEU A 90 -5.54 -4.76 7.11
CA LEU A 90 -4.61 -5.60 6.36
C LEU A 90 -3.40 -4.74 5.95
N ILE A 91 -2.20 -5.31 6.01
CA ILE A 91 -1.00 -4.71 5.43
C ILE A 91 -0.69 -5.43 4.11
N ASN A 92 -0.39 -4.68 3.06
CA ASN A 92 0.19 -5.20 1.82
C ASN A 92 1.62 -4.65 1.66
N ASP A 93 2.62 -5.51 1.88
CA ASP A 93 4.04 -5.12 1.91
C ASP A 93 4.83 -5.73 0.76
N ILE A 94 5.20 -4.87 -0.20
CA ILE A 94 6.01 -5.24 -1.36
C ILE A 94 7.47 -5.57 -1.05
N MET A 95 7.96 -5.24 0.16
CA MET A 95 9.32 -5.52 0.63
C MET A 95 9.40 -6.75 1.55
N GLY A 96 8.30 -7.48 1.69
CA GLY A 96 8.28 -8.78 2.36
C GLY A 96 8.67 -8.75 3.84
N GLY A 97 8.35 -7.67 4.55
CA GLY A 97 8.72 -7.45 5.95
C GLY A 97 9.93 -6.53 6.15
N GLY A 98 10.65 -6.23 5.06
CA GLY A 98 11.88 -5.44 5.05
C GLY A 98 13.02 -6.05 5.86
N ASP A 99 14.17 -5.37 5.89
CA ASP A 99 15.40 -5.90 6.52
C ASP A 99 15.31 -6.06 8.05
N THR A 100 14.33 -5.42 8.68
CA THR A 100 14.23 -5.33 10.15
C THR A 100 13.09 -6.14 10.75
N GLY A 101 12.21 -6.73 9.92
CA GLY A 101 11.02 -7.45 10.40
C GLY A 101 9.97 -6.55 11.09
N LYS A 102 10.18 -5.24 11.16
CA LYS A 102 9.28 -4.27 11.82
C LYS A 102 7.85 -4.34 11.30
N MET A 103 7.66 -4.63 10.02
CA MET A 103 6.30 -4.71 9.46
C MET A 103 5.53 -5.92 10.01
N ILE A 104 6.24 -7.03 10.23
CA ILE A 104 5.68 -8.25 10.85
C ILE A 104 5.35 -7.99 12.33
N GLU A 105 6.22 -7.27 13.05
CA GLU A 105 5.95 -6.85 14.43
C GLU A 105 4.70 -5.97 14.54
N ILE A 106 4.55 -5.02 13.60
CA ILE A 106 3.35 -4.17 13.52
C ILE A 106 2.12 -5.03 13.26
N ALA A 107 2.14 -5.89 12.24
CA ALA A 107 1.04 -6.79 11.92
C ALA A 107 0.61 -7.61 13.14
N SER A 108 1.58 -8.19 13.85
CA SER A 108 1.34 -8.95 15.08
C SER A 108 0.74 -8.08 16.19
N SER A 109 1.23 -6.85 16.39
CA SER A 109 0.76 -5.96 17.47
C SER A 109 -0.69 -5.50 17.28
N PHE A 110 -1.13 -5.36 16.03
CA PHE A 110 -2.51 -5.00 15.67
C PHE A 110 -3.40 -6.23 15.42
N ASN A 111 -2.85 -7.45 15.55
CA ASN A 111 -3.53 -8.71 15.22
C ASN A 111 -4.18 -8.67 13.82
N CYS A 112 -3.45 -8.12 12.85
CA CYS A 112 -3.91 -8.00 11.46
C CYS A 112 -3.12 -8.93 10.53
N PRO A 113 -3.75 -9.45 9.47
CA PRO A 113 -3.04 -10.13 8.40
C PRO A 113 -2.01 -9.21 7.70
N ILE A 114 -1.02 -9.82 7.07
CA ILE A 114 -0.04 -9.16 6.21
C ILE A 114 0.16 -9.98 4.93
N VAL A 115 0.13 -9.31 3.77
CA VAL A 115 0.57 -9.86 2.49
C VAL A 115 2.05 -9.56 2.34
N ILE A 116 2.85 -10.61 2.11
CA ILE A 116 4.29 -10.54 1.91
C ILE A 116 4.54 -10.81 0.43
N MET A 117 5.15 -9.86 -0.27
CA MET A 117 5.55 -10.05 -1.67
C MET A 117 7.07 -10.10 -1.81
N HIS A 118 7.53 -10.91 -2.75
CA HIS A 118 8.93 -10.97 -3.14
C HIS A 118 9.26 -9.83 -4.13
N MET A 119 10.33 -9.07 -3.86
CA MET A 119 10.92 -8.09 -4.77
C MET A 119 12.46 -8.08 -4.62
N LYS A 120 13.20 -8.03 -5.74
CA LYS A 120 14.65 -7.74 -5.72
C LYS A 120 14.89 -6.25 -5.93
N GLY A 121 15.61 -5.61 -5.01
CA GLY A 121 15.93 -4.17 -5.07
C GLY A 121 14.78 -3.30 -4.56
N SER A 122 14.49 -2.21 -5.27
CA SER A 122 13.39 -1.28 -4.94
C SER A 122 12.57 -0.96 -6.20
N PRO A 123 11.39 -0.31 -6.10
CA PRO A 123 10.62 0.07 -7.28
C PRO A 123 11.44 0.84 -8.35
N LEU A 124 12.42 1.63 -7.89
CA LEU A 124 13.34 2.37 -8.76
C LEU A 124 14.32 1.47 -9.51
N THR A 125 14.80 0.39 -8.89
CA THR A 125 15.92 -0.42 -9.39
C THR A 125 15.57 -1.86 -9.73
N MET A 126 14.35 -2.33 -9.44
CA MET A 126 13.97 -3.75 -9.55
C MET A 126 14.03 -4.32 -10.97
N GLN A 127 14.04 -3.45 -11.99
CA GLN A 127 14.20 -3.84 -13.40
C GLN A 127 15.64 -3.72 -13.90
N ASN A 128 16.58 -3.26 -13.06
CA ASN A 128 17.98 -3.09 -13.44
C ASN A 128 18.70 -4.44 -13.41
N ARG A 129 18.58 -5.20 -14.51
CA ARG A 129 19.22 -6.51 -14.71
C ARG A 129 18.94 -7.48 -13.54
N PRO A 130 17.67 -7.76 -13.19
CA PRO A 130 17.36 -8.74 -12.16
C PRO A 130 17.88 -10.12 -12.59
N TYR A 131 18.53 -10.82 -11.66
CA TYR A 131 19.12 -12.13 -11.89
C TYR A 131 18.80 -13.06 -10.73
N TYR A 132 18.47 -14.31 -11.04
CA TYR A 132 18.24 -15.43 -10.13
C TYR A 132 18.98 -16.63 -10.73
N ASP A 133 19.62 -17.43 -9.90
CA ASP A 133 20.17 -18.73 -10.27
C ASP A 133 19.02 -19.75 -10.44
N ASN A 134 18.03 -19.72 -9.54
CA ASN A 134 16.77 -20.44 -9.68
C ASN A 134 15.61 -19.62 -9.11
N VAL A 135 14.77 -19.10 -10.00
CA VAL A 135 13.64 -18.25 -9.62
C VAL A 135 12.64 -18.92 -8.67
N ILE A 136 12.43 -20.24 -8.75
CA ILE A 136 11.44 -20.91 -7.91
C ILE A 136 11.95 -21.12 -6.49
N ASP A 137 13.25 -21.39 -6.34
CA ASP A 137 13.85 -21.66 -5.04
C ASP A 137 14.20 -20.36 -4.28
N GLU A 138 14.38 -19.26 -4.99
CA GLU A 138 14.77 -17.97 -4.42
C GLU A 138 13.59 -17.05 -4.05
N ILE A 139 12.35 -17.35 -4.48
CA ILE A 139 11.15 -16.54 -4.21
C ILE A 139 10.35 -17.00 -3.00
#